data_AF-A0A7J8M779-F1
#
_entry.id   AF-A0A7J8M779-F1
#
_cell.length_a   1.000
_cell.length_b   1.000
_cell.length_c   1.000
_cell.angle_alpha   90.00
_cell.angle_beta   90.00
_cell.angle_gamma   90.00
#
_symmetry.space_group_name_H-M   'P 1'
#
loop_
_entity.id
_entity.type
_entity.pdbx_description
1 polymer ?
#
loop_
_entity_poly.entity_id
_entity_poly.type
_entity_poly.pdbx_seq_one_letter_code
_entity_poly.pdbx_strand_id
1 'polypeptide(L)'
;MFSKVFDSLIFFFFSEEIICNGTGTSASDSQHSRLRKSHGILNMLSWGILMIIGAMAGRYFKQWDPMWFYSHAAIQSCAFLLGLAGIISGFVLEDRLNAEVDTHKALGILILVLGCLQVMAVFARPGKESKVRKYWNWYHHNGGRIVILIAIANVFYGIHLGEEDGTSWNAAYAVVISILFLLSIILEVKLWRQN
;
A
#
# COMPACT_ATOMS: atom_id res chain seq x y z
N MET A 1 10.26 -8.21 -23.39
CA MET A 1 10.03 -7.27 -22.26
C MET A 1 8.60 -7.38 -21.74
N PHE A 2 7.58 -7.28 -22.60
CA PHE A 2 6.17 -7.40 -22.19
C PHE A 2 5.77 -8.76 -21.59
N SER A 3 6.28 -9.89 -22.12
CA SER A 3 5.96 -11.22 -21.54
C SER A 3 6.51 -11.38 -20.12
N LYS A 4 7.76 -10.96 -19.86
CA LYS A 4 8.35 -11.04 -18.50
C LYS A 4 7.53 -10.27 -17.45
N VAL A 5 6.99 -9.10 -17.81
CA VAL A 5 6.12 -8.31 -16.92
C VAL A 5 4.80 -9.01 -16.65
N PHE A 6 4.21 -9.62 -17.69
CA PHE A 6 2.98 -10.40 -17.58
C PHE A 6 3.18 -11.69 -16.78
N ASP A 7 4.31 -12.37 -16.99
CA ASP A 7 4.71 -13.59 -16.26
C ASP A 7 4.96 -13.28 -14.78
N SER A 8 5.59 -12.15 -14.45
CA SER A 8 5.75 -11.68 -13.06
C SER A 8 4.42 -11.29 -12.40
N LEU A 9 3.48 -10.70 -13.14
CA LEU A 9 2.13 -10.39 -12.64
C LEU A 9 1.30 -11.65 -12.39
N ILE A 10 1.33 -12.63 -13.31
CA ILE A 10 0.67 -13.93 -13.12
C ILE A 10 1.30 -14.71 -11.97
N PHE A 11 2.64 -14.75 -11.90
CA PHE A 11 3.35 -15.36 -10.78
C PHE A 11 2.97 -14.70 -9.45
N PHE A 12 2.77 -13.38 -9.43
CA PHE A 12 2.31 -12.67 -8.24
C PHE A 12 0.87 -13.03 -7.81
N PHE A 13 -0.03 -13.33 -8.74
CA PHE A 13 -1.42 -13.72 -8.44
C PHE A 13 -1.61 -15.21 -8.17
N PHE A 14 -0.71 -16.09 -8.63
CA PHE A 14 -0.88 -17.55 -8.57
C PHE A 14 0.20 -18.31 -7.78
N SER A 15 1.29 -17.69 -7.32
CA SER A 15 2.43 -18.40 -6.70
C SER A 15 2.36 -18.56 -5.17
N GLU A 16 1.19 -18.90 -4.60
CA GLU A 16 1.17 -19.47 -3.25
C GLU A 16 1.63 -20.94 -3.20
N GLU A 17 1.85 -21.58 -4.35
CA GLU A 17 2.41 -22.94 -4.43
C GLU A 17 3.71 -22.94 -5.27
N ILE A 18 4.74 -23.66 -4.78
CA ILE A 18 6.00 -24.03 -5.47
C ILE A 18 7.10 -22.93 -5.33
N ILE A 19 8.23 -23.08 -4.60
CA ILE A 19 9.32 -24.07 -4.74
C ILE A 19 10.11 -24.20 -3.42
N CYS A 20 10.15 -25.40 -2.85
CA CYS A 20 11.32 -25.96 -2.19
C CYS A 20 12.04 -26.83 -3.25
N ASN A 21 13.11 -26.35 -3.89
CA ASN A 21 14.18 -27.22 -4.39
C ASN A 21 15.38 -26.44 -4.98
N GLY A 22 16.53 -26.61 -4.32
CA GLY A 22 17.79 -26.99 -4.97
C GLY A 22 18.59 -25.94 -5.75
N THR A 23 19.48 -25.24 -5.05
CA THR A 23 20.90 -24.99 -5.43
C THR A 23 21.64 -24.48 -4.18
N GLY A 24 22.94 -24.77 -4.05
CA GLY A 24 23.76 -24.57 -2.85
C GLY A 24 23.98 -23.11 -2.39
N THR A 25 22.91 -22.39 -2.11
CA THR A 25 22.93 -21.14 -1.35
C THR A 25 22.82 -21.48 0.13
N SER A 26 23.58 -20.80 1.00
CA SER A 26 23.49 -21.05 2.44
C SER A 26 22.04 -20.84 2.92
N ALA A 27 21.60 -21.63 3.90
CA ALA A 27 20.23 -21.53 4.42
C ALA A 27 19.88 -20.09 4.86
N SER A 28 20.85 -19.34 5.38
CA SER A 28 20.74 -17.92 5.73
C SER A 28 20.47 -17.00 4.54
N ASP A 29 21.15 -17.19 3.41
CA ASP A 29 20.96 -16.34 2.22
C ASP A 29 19.56 -16.52 1.61
N SER A 30 19.09 -17.77 1.57
CA SER A 30 17.73 -18.08 1.11
C SER A 30 16.66 -17.48 2.03
N GLN A 31 16.89 -17.49 3.35
CA GLN A 31 16.00 -16.88 4.34
C GLN A 31 15.96 -15.36 4.20
N HIS A 32 17.11 -14.72 4.00
CA HIS A 32 17.21 -13.27 3.81
C HIS A 32 16.51 -12.81 2.53
N SER A 33 16.68 -13.53 1.41
CA SER A 33 15.97 -13.26 0.16
C SER A 33 14.45 -13.36 0.32
N ARG A 34 13.97 -14.41 1.00
CA ARG A 34 12.53 -14.58 1.29
C ARG A 34 11.97 -13.45 2.16
N LEU A 35 12.72 -13.00 3.17
CA LEU A 35 12.31 -11.91 4.04
C LEU A 35 12.22 -10.58 3.28
N ARG A 36 13.24 -10.25 2.45
CA ARG A 36 13.22 -9.07 1.56
C ARG A 36 11.99 -9.07 0.66
N LYS A 37 11.74 -10.21 -0.01
CA LYS A 37 10.61 -10.36 -0.92
C LYS A 37 9.28 -10.22 -0.18
N SER A 38 9.11 -10.89 0.98
CA SER A 38 7.90 -10.78 1.79
C SER A 38 7.63 -9.35 2.25
N HIS A 39 8.66 -8.65 2.75
CA HIS A 39 8.58 -7.23 3.13
C HIS A 39 8.09 -6.35 1.97
N GLY A 40 8.71 -6.50 0.79
CA GLY A 40 8.33 -5.74 -0.41
C GLY A 40 6.89 -6.01 -0.84
N ILE A 41 6.49 -7.28 -0.92
CA ILE A 41 5.15 -7.69 -1.32
C ILE A 41 4.09 -7.19 -0.34
N LEU A 42 4.31 -7.36 0.97
CA LEU A 42 3.38 -6.92 2.01
C LEU A 42 3.15 -5.41 1.92
N ASN A 43 4.20 -4.60 1.84
CA ASN A 43 4.08 -3.14 1.79
C ASN A 43 3.50 -2.63 0.46
N MET A 44 3.84 -3.26 -0.67
CA MET A 44 3.26 -2.92 -1.97
C MET A 44 1.75 -3.18 -2.01
N LEU A 45 1.30 -4.35 -1.54
CA LEU A 45 -0.12 -4.68 -1.50
C LEU A 45 -0.89 -3.81 -0.51
N SER A 46 -0.35 -3.59 0.68
CA SER A 46 -1.01 -2.84 1.75
C SER A 46 -0.99 -1.33 1.49
N TRP A 47 0.14 -0.68 1.78
CA TRP A 47 0.33 0.75 1.69
C TRP A 47 0.24 1.27 0.26
N GLY A 48 0.67 0.45 -0.71
CA GLY A 48 0.71 0.84 -2.12
C GLY A 48 -0.60 0.67 -2.89
N ILE A 49 -1.39 -0.40 -2.65
CA ILE A 49 -2.56 -0.75 -3.47
C ILE A 49 -3.86 -0.68 -2.68
N LEU A 50 -3.97 -1.42 -1.57
CA LEU A 50 -5.20 -1.49 -0.78
C LEU A 50 -5.59 -0.13 -0.19
N MET A 51 -4.63 0.70 0.21
CA MET A 51 -4.90 2.07 0.68
C MET A 51 -5.63 2.94 -0.38
N ILE A 52 -5.28 2.77 -1.66
CA ILE A 52 -5.94 3.48 -2.77
C ILE A 52 -7.36 2.94 -2.97
N ILE A 53 -7.51 1.61 -3.00
CA ILE A 53 -8.83 0.96 -3.15
C ILE A 53 -9.77 1.37 -2.02
N GLY A 54 -9.30 1.36 -0.78
CA GLY A 54 -10.04 1.81 0.39
C GLY A 54 -10.47 3.28 0.27
N ALA A 55 -9.57 4.16 -0.18
CA ALA A 55 -9.90 5.58 -0.41
C ALA A 55 -10.94 5.76 -1.54
N MET A 56 -10.84 4.99 -2.62
CA MET A 56 -11.84 4.99 -3.70
C MET A 56 -13.22 4.56 -3.18
N ALA A 57 -13.30 3.51 -2.37
CA ALA A 57 -14.56 3.08 -1.75
C ALA A 57 -15.18 4.21 -0.89
N GLY A 58 -14.36 4.89 -0.08
CA GLY A 58 -14.80 6.01 0.75
C GLY A 58 -15.22 7.26 -0.03
N ARG A 59 -14.74 7.42 -1.28
CA ARG A 59 -14.99 8.59 -2.14
C ARG A 59 -16.18 8.41 -3.08
N TYR A 60 -16.30 7.24 -3.70
CA TYR A 60 -17.17 7.01 -4.87
C TYR A 60 -18.41 6.15 -4.59
N PHE A 61 -18.48 5.50 -3.42
CA PHE A 61 -19.63 4.65 -3.07
C PHE A 61 -20.54 5.24 -1.99
N LYS A 62 -20.40 6.55 -1.68
CA LYS A 62 -21.17 7.21 -0.61
C LYS A 62 -22.70 7.09 -0.74
N GLN A 63 -23.22 6.91 -1.95
CA GLN A 63 -24.65 6.65 -2.21
C GLN A 63 -25.18 5.37 -1.55
N TRP A 64 -24.30 4.42 -1.22
CA TRP A 64 -24.65 3.18 -0.54
C TRP A 64 -24.41 3.32 0.97
N ASP A 65 -25.01 4.33 1.63
CA ASP A 65 -24.94 4.47 3.11
C ASP A 65 -25.78 3.35 3.77
N PRO A 66 -25.28 2.64 4.80
CA PRO A 66 -23.98 2.78 5.47
C PRO A 66 -22.85 1.90 4.89
N MET A 67 -23.12 1.12 3.85
CA MET A 67 -22.21 0.12 3.29
C MET A 67 -20.84 0.69 2.89
N TRP A 68 -20.81 1.87 2.28
CA TRP A 68 -19.54 2.52 1.88
C TRP A 68 -18.58 2.70 3.06
N PHE A 69 -19.10 3.00 4.25
CA PHE A 69 -18.30 3.25 5.44
C PHE A 69 -17.67 1.96 5.94
N TYR A 70 -18.45 0.87 5.98
CA TYR A 70 -17.94 -0.45 6.36
C TYR A 70 -16.93 -0.99 5.35
N SER A 71 -17.19 -0.85 4.05
CA SER A 71 -16.24 -1.28 3.02
C SER A 71 -14.93 -0.48 3.10
N HIS A 72 -15.01 0.84 3.25
CA HIS A 72 -13.83 1.69 3.46
C HIS A 72 -13.06 1.27 4.72
N ALA A 73 -13.75 1.16 5.86
CA ALA A 73 -13.13 0.82 7.13
C ALA A 73 -12.48 -0.58 7.10
N ALA A 74 -13.15 -1.58 6.52
CA ALA A 74 -12.63 -2.94 6.41
C ALA A 74 -11.36 -3.00 5.54
N ILE A 75 -11.39 -2.39 4.34
CA ILE A 75 -10.23 -2.36 3.44
C ILE A 75 -9.06 -1.60 4.07
N GLN A 76 -9.31 -0.43 4.68
CA GLN A 76 -8.25 0.34 5.34
C GLN A 76 -7.68 -0.38 6.56
N SER A 77 -8.49 -1.08 7.33
CA SER A 77 -8.02 -1.85 8.49
C SER A 77 -7.16 -3.02 8.05
N CYS A 78 -7.58 -3.76 7.01
CA CYS A 78 -6.79 -4.84 6.42
C CYS A 78 -5.45 -4.32 5.86
N ALA A 79 -5.49 -3.23 5.10
CA ALA A 79 -4.29 -2.57 4.58
C ALA A 79 -3.35 -2.15 5.73
N PHE A 80 -3.87 -1.52 6.77
CA PHE A 80 -3.06 -1.06 7.90
C PHE A 80 -2.38 -2.22 8.65
N LEU A 81 -3.10 -3.31 8.91
CA LEU A 81 -2.55 -4.48 9.63
C LEU A 81 -1.48 -5.20 8.81
N LEU A 82 -1.73 -5.43 7.52
CA LEU A 82 -0.73 -6.00 6.60
C LEU A 82 0.49 -5.08 6.45
N GLY A 83 0.25 -3.78 6.38
CA GLY A 83 1.30 -2.77 6.29
C GLY A 83 2.13 -2.65 7.57
N LEU A 84 1.52 -2.83 8.74
CA LEU A 84 2.24 -2.90 10.01
C LEU A 84 3.14 -4.14 10.05
N ALA A 85 2.63 -5.31 9.66
CA ALA A 85 3.45 -6.52 9.54
C ALA A 85 4.60 -6.33 8.53
N GLY A 86 4.33 -5.68 7.40
CA GLY A 86 5.33 -5.28 6.41
C GLY A 86 6.43 -4.41 7.02
N ILE A 87 6.10 -3.35 7.74
CA ILE A 87 7.08 -2.46 8.39
C ILE A 87 7.88 -3.20 9.46
N ILE A 88 7.23 -4.03 10.30
CA ILE A 88 7.93 -4.85 11.31
C ILE A 88 8.95 -5.78 10.64
N SER A 89 8.58 -6.44 9.55
CA SER A 89 9.52 -7.27 8.79
C SER A 89 10.70 -6.47 8.21
N GLY A 90 10.51 -5.17 7.92
CA GLY A 90 11.56 -4.26 7.46
C GLY A 90 12.59 -3.94 8.55
N PHE A 91 12.16 -3.73 9.79
CA PHE A 91 13.08 -3.57 10.91
C PHE A 91 13.89 -4.84 11.19
N VAL A 92 13.25 -6.01 11.11
CA VAL A 92 13.96 -7.31 11.22
C VAL A 92 14.96 -7.50 10.08
N LEU A 93 14.62 -7.02 8.89
CA LEU A 93 15.48 -7.11 7.71
C LEU A 93 16.72 -6.23 7.85
N GLU A 94 16.55 -4.98 8.30
CA GLU A 94 17.64 -4.04 8.56
C GLU A 94 18.65 -4.62 9.56
N ASP A 95 18.16 -5.09 10.72
CA ASP A 95 18.97 -5.67 11.80
C ASP A 95 19.81 -6.87 11.33
N ARG A 96 19.23 -7.73 10.48
CA ARG A 96 19.91 -8.95 9.99
C ARG A 96 20.95 -8.69 8.89
N LEU A 97 20.83 -7.58 8.16
CA LEU A 97 21.58 -7.36 6.92
C LEU A 97 22.49 -6.13 6.97
N ASN A 98 22.45 -5.34 8.04
CA ASN A 98 23.15 -4.05 8.14
C ASN A 98 22.92 -3.18 6.89
N ALA A 99 21.67 -3.16 6.40
CA ALA A 99 21.32 -2.47 5.17
C ALA A 99 21.19 -0.95 5.42
N GLU A 100 21.90 -0.14 4.64
CA GLU A 100 21.80 1.32 4.72
C GLU A 100 20.55 1.81 3.96
N VAL A 101 19.40 1.82 4.63
CA VAL A 101 18.09 2.19 4.05
C VAL A 101 17.43 3.36 4.78
N ASP A 102 18.22 4.26 5.37
CA ASP A 102 17.76 5.28 6.31
C ASP A 102 16.62 6.15 5.77
N THR A 103 16.70 6.60 4.51
CA THR A 103 15.63 7.40 3.91
C THR A 103 14.34 6.61 3.72
N HIS A 104 14.43 5.36 3.24
CA HIS A 104 13.26 4.51 3.02
C HIS A 104 12.58 4.14 4.34
N LYS A 105 13.39 3.83 5.36
CA LYS A 105 12.97 3.59 6.74
C LYS A 105 12.29 4.81 7.34
N ALA A 106 12.89 6.00 7.22
CA ALA A 106 12.31 7.25 7.73
C ALA A 106 10.95 7.56 7.07
N LEU A 107 10.84 7.39 5.75
CA LEU A 107 9.57 7.53 5.04
C LEU A 107 8.55 6.46 5.49
N GLY A 108 8.97 5.21 5.70
CA GLY A 108 8.14 4.13 6.22
C GLY A 108 7.57 4.44 7.61
N ILE A 109 8.41 4.95 8.52
CA ILE A 109 7.99 5.40 9.85
C ILE A 109 7.02 6.58 9.73
N LEU A 110 7.29 7.55 8.85
CA LEU A 110 6.39 8.68 8.60
C LEU A 110 5.01 8.20 8.12
N ILE A 111 4.97 7.26 7.17
CA ILE A 111 3.73 6.64 6.68
C ILE A 111 2.98 5.97 7.83
N LEU A 112 3.67 5.20 8.69
CA LEU A 112 3.05 4.54 9.84
C LEU A 112 2.45 5.54 10.82
N VAL A 113 3.20 6.58 11.20
CA VAL A 113 2.73 7.63 12.12
C VAL A 113 1.50 8.34 11.55
N LEU A 114 1.56 8.77 10.29
CA LEU A 114 0.42 9.41 9.64
C LEU A 114 -0.77 8.45 9.49
N GLY A 115 -0.52 7.16 9.23
CA GLY A 115 -1.55 6.11 9.21
C GLY A 115 -2.23 5.94 10.56
N CYS A 116 -1.48 5.91 11.66
CA CYS A 116 -2.03 5.91 13.03
C CYS A 116 -2.89 7.14 13.28
N LEU A 117 -2.45 8.32 12.85
CA LEU A 117 -3.23 9.56 12.94
C LEU A 117 -4.56 9.47 12.14
N GLN A 118 -4.59 8.76 11.00
CA GLN A 118 -5.83 8.51 10.24
C GLN A 118 -6.76 7.53 10.96
N VAL A 119 -6.22 6.47 11.58
CA VAL A 119 -7.02 5.53 12.40
C VAL A 119 -7.61 6.25 13.62
N MET A 120 -6.81 7.06 14.32
CA MET A 120 -7.28 7.88 15.43
C MET A 120 -8.36 8.89 15.03
N ALA A 121 -8.29 9.41 13.79
CA ALA A 121 -9.34 10.27 13.24
C ALA A 121 -10.72 9.59 13.30
N VAL A 122 -10.80 8.28 13.06
CA VAL A 122 -12.08 7.55 13.07
C VAL A 122 -12.70 7.53 14.47
N PHE A 123 -11.90 7.37 15.52
CA PHE A 123 -12.39 7.44 16.90
C PHE A 123 -12.83 8.86 17.28
N ALA A 124 -12.18 9.88 16.73
CA ALA A 124 -12.54 11.29 16.90
C ALA A 124 -13.64 11.77 15.94
N ARG A 125 -14.31 10.86 15.20
CA ARG A 125 -15.26 11.20 14.14
C ARG A 125 -16.51 11.90 14.70
N PRO A 126 -16.75 13.19 14.39
CA PRO A 126 -17.93 13.91 14.89
C PRO A 126 -19.22 13.42 14.24
N GLY A 127 -20.36 13.63 14.91
CA GLY A 127 -21.70 13.39 14.36
C GLY A 127 -22.01 14.23 13.11
N LYS A 128 -22.93 13.75 12.25
CA LYS A 128 -23.23 14.34 10.93
C LYS A 128 -23.62 15.83 11.02
N GLU A 129 -24.33 16.24 12.06
CA GLU A 129 -24.81 17.62 12.28
C GLU A 129 -23.76 18.58 12.91
N SER A 130 -22.58 18.08 13.30
CA SER A 130 -21.58 18.90 13.98
C SER A 130 -20.84 19.82 13.02
N LYS A 131 -20.69 21.11 13.37
CA LYS A 131 -19.83 22.06 12.62
C LYS A 131 -18.37 21.60 12.53
N VAL A 132 -17.90 20.82 13.52
CA VAL A 132 -16.54 20.26 13.55
C VAL A 132 -16.35 19.16 12.50
N ARG A 133 -17.45 18.52 12.04
CA ARG A 133 -17.45 17.49 10.98
C ARG A 133 -16.76 17.98 9.71
N LYS A 134 -16.91 19.27 9.37
CA LYS A 134 -16.28 19.88 8.19
C LYS A 134 -14.74 19.83 8.29
N TYR A 135 -14.19 20.26 9.41
CA TYR A 135 -12.73 20.25 9.64
C TYR A 135 -12.20 18.82 9.71
N TRP A 136 -12.92 17.93 10.38
CA TRP A 136 -12.60 16.50 10.40
C TRP A 136 -12.55 15.91 8.99
N ASN A 137 -13.54 16.19 8.14
CA ASN A 137 -13.57 15.70 6.75
C ASN A 137 -12.38 16.26 5.95
N TRP A 138 -12.06 17.54 6.12
CA TRP A 138 -10.92 18.15 5.45
C TRP A 138 -9.60 17.49 5.85
N TYR A 139 -9.38 17.32 7.15
CA TYR A 139 -8.19 16.66 7.69
C TYR A 139 -8.09 15.20 7.23
N HIS A 140 -9.15 14.41 7.42
CA HIS A 140 -9.14 12.99 7.11
C HIS A 140 -8.96 12.73 5.61
N HIS A 141 -9.66 13.46 4.74
CA HIS A 141 -9.54 13.27 3.31
C HIS A 141 -8.17 13.73 2.77
N ASN A 142 -7.70 14.92 3.14
CA ASN A 142 -6.43 15.44 2.61
C ASN A 142 -5.23 14.73 3.24
N GLY A 143 -5.28 14.48 4.55
CA GLY A 143 -4.27 13.70 5.24
C GLY A 143 -4.15 12.28 4.66
N GLY A 144 -5.27 11.59 4.44
CA GLY A 144 -5.26 10.27 3.80
C GLY A 144 -4.63 10.27 2.40
N ARG A 145 -4.88 11.31 1.59
CA ARG A 145 -4.25 11.45 0.26
C ARG A 145 -2.74 11.66 0.36
N ILE A 146 -2.28 12.48 1.31
CA ILE A 146 -0.85 12.71 1.56
C ILE A 146 -0.17 11.38 1.94
N VAL A 147 -0.77 10.60 2.83
CA VAL A 147 -0.25 9.27 3.22
C VAL A 147 -0.11 8.36 2.00
N ILE A 148 -1.13 8.30 1.14
CA ILE A 148 -1.12 7.48 -0.07
C ILE A 148 0.02 7.92 -1.02
N LEU A 149 0.20 9.22 -1.25
CA LEU A 149 1.25 9.71 -2.15
C LEU A 149 2.65 9.37 -1.64
N ILE A 150 2.90 9.57 -0.34
CA ILE A 150 4.18 9.22 0.29
C ILE A 150 4.39 7.70 0.23
N ALA A 151 3.35 6.90 0.47
CA ALA A 151 3.40 5.45 0.39
C ALA A 151 3.77 4.94 -1.01
N ILE A 152 3.12 5.45 -2.06
CA ILE A 152 3.44 5.09 -3.45
C ILE A 152 4.92 5.40 -3.75
N ALA A 153 5.37 6.61 -3.43
CA ALA A 153 6.76 7.01 -3.65
C ALA A 153 7.74 6.12 -2.88
N ASN A 154 7.43 5.79 -1.62
CA ASN A 154 8.29 4.95 -0.80
C ASN A 154 8.33 3.50 -1.26
N VAL A 155 7.26 2.97 -1.85
CA VAL A 155 7.24 1.63 -2.46
C VAL A 155 8.14 1.58 -3.69
N PHE A 156 8.04 2.56 -4.61
CA PHE A 156 8.97 2.66 -5.75
C PHE A 156 10.42 2.76 -5.28
N TYR A 157 10.67 3.56 -4.25
CA TYR A 157 12.01 3.71 -3.70
C TYR A 157 12.50 2.41 -3.06
N GLY A 158 11.66 1.70 -2.30
CA GLY A 158 12.00 0.40 -1.71
C GLY A 158 12.31 -0.68 -2.75
N ILE A 159 11.57 -0.72 -3.86
CA ILE A 159 11.87 -1.62 -4.99
C ILE A 159 13.23 -1.29 -5.60
N HIS A 160 13.54 0.00 -5.79
CA HIS A 160 14.84 0.43 -6.31
C HIS A 160 16.01 0.03 -5.40
N LEU A 161 15.82 0.04 -4.08
CA LEU A 161 16.84 -0.39 -3.11
C LEU A 161 16.99 -1.92 -3.03
N GLY A 162 15.96 -2.68 -3.42
CA GLY A 162 15.88 -4.13 -3.16
C GLY A 162 16.47 -5.03 -4.24
N GLU A 163 16.71 -4.56 -5.46
CA GLU A 163 17.12 -5.41 -6.59
C GLU A 163 18.14 -4.72 -7.53
N GLU A 164 19.10 -5.49 -8.04
CA GLU A 164 19.97 -5.06 -9.15
C GLU A 164 19.18 -4.83 -10.46
N ASP A 165 18.00 -5.48 -10.62
CA ASP A 165 17.11 -5.44 -11.80
C ASP A 165 15.66 -4.99 -11.47
N GLY A 166 15.49 -4.11 -10.46
CA GLY A 166 14.18 -3.63 -9.94
C GLY A 166 13.28 -2.90 -10.96
N THR A 167 13.71 -2.78 -12.22
CA THR A 167 12.96 -2.22 -13.34
C THR A 167 11.66 -2.96 -13.61
N SER A 168 11.64 -4.30 -13.48
CA SER A 168 10.45 -5.11 -13.78
C SER A 168 9.33 -4.93 -12.74
N TRP A 169 9.68 -4.97 -11.46
CA TRP A 169 8.74 -4.70 -10.36
C TRP A 169 8.24 -3.26 -10.36
N ASN A 170 9.11 -2.28 -10.61
CA ASN A 170 8.70 -0.89 -10.76
C ASN A 170 7.73 -0.72 -11.93
N ALA A 171 7.98 -1.35 -13.08
CA ALA A 171 7.06 -1.31 -14.22
C ALA A 171 5.70 -1.95 -13.89
N ALA A 172 5.70 -3.13 -13.26
CA ALA A 172 4.47 -3.81 -12.86
C ALA A 172 3.65 -2.97 -11.86
N TYR A 173 4.30 -2.44 -10.82
CA TYR A 173 3.66 -1.58 -9.84
C TYR A 173 3.13 -0.29 -10.48
N ALA A 174 3.91 0.36 -11.36
CA ALA A 174 3.47 1.54 -12.11
C ALA A 174 2.24 1.29 -12.98
N VAL A 175 2.16 0.13 -13.64
CA VAL A 175 0.96 -0.27 -14.41
C VAL A 175 -0.26 -0.38 -13.49
N VAL A 176 -0.14 -1.03 -12.33
CA VAL A 176 -1.24 -1.17 -11.36
C VAL A 176 -1.69 0.20 -10.85
N ILE A 177 -0.76 1.07 -10.44
CA ILE A 177 -1.08 2.43 -9.98
C ILE A 177 -1.73 3.26 -11.09
N SER A 178 -1.25 3.13 -12.33
CA SER A 178 -1.84 3.82 -13.48
C SER A 178 -3.27 3.38 -13.75
N ILE A 179 -3.56 2.08 -13.66
CA ILE A 179 -4.92 1.54 -13.79
C ILE A 179 -5.82 2.09 -12.68
N LEU A 180 -5.39 2.06 -11.41
CA LEU A 180 -6.16 2.60 -10.29
C LEU A 180 -6.40 4.11 -10.45
N PHE A 181 -5.40 4.85 -10.93
CA PHE A 181 -5.52 6.27 -11.20
C PHE A 181 -6.55 6.55 -12.31
N LEU A 182 -6.46 5.84 -13.45
CA LEU A 182 -7.44 5.94 -14.54
C LEU A 182 -8.86 5.59 -14.07
N LEU A 183 -9.01 4.52 -13.28
CA LEU A 183 -10.30 4.16 -12.68
C LEU A 183 -10.83 5.27 -11.78
N SER A 184 -9.98 5.89 -10.97
CA SER A 184 -10.39 7.01 -10.12
C SER A 184 -10.85 8.23 -10.93
N ILE A 185 -10.19 8.55 -12.06
CA ILE A 185 -10.63 9.60 -12.99
C ILE A 185 -12.01 9.26 -13.56
N ILE A 186 -12.22 8.04 -14.04
CA ILE A 186 -13.50 7.61 -14.61
C ILE A 186 -14.62 7.73 -13.56
N LEU A 187 -14.37 7.30 -12.33
CA LEU A 187 -15.33 7.40 -11.23
C LEU A 187 -15.59 8.85 -10.81
N GLU A 188 -14.57 9.71 -10.81
CA GLU A 188 -14.70 11.14 -10.53
C GLU A 188 -15.58 11.83 -11.59
N VAL A 189 -15.32 11.58 -12.88
CA VAL A 189 -16.16 12.12 -13.98
C VAL A 189 -17.61 11.63 -13.86
N LYS A 190 -17.83 10.34 -13.53
CA LYS A 190 -19.19 9.81 -13.31
C LYS A 190 -19.89 10.54 -12.16
N LEU A 191 -19.20 10.74 -11.05
CA LEU A 191 -19.75 11.43 -9.89
C LEU A 191 -20.09 12.89 -10.20
N TRP A 192 -19.23 13.60 -10.94
CA TRP A 192 -19.48 14.99 -11.34
C TRP A 192 -20.72 15.14 -12.22
N ARG A 193 -21.03 14.14 -13.04
CA ARG A 193 -22.26 14.15 -13.87
C ARG A 193 -23.53 13.81 -13.10
N GLN A 194 -23.41 13.29 -11.88
CA GLN A 194 -24.55 12.89 -11.04
C GLN A 194 -24.93 13.96 -9.99
N ASN A 195 -24.03 14.92 -9.75
CA ASN A 195 -24.25 16.08 -8.88
C ASN A 195 -24.70 17.28 -9.69
#